data_AF-A0A5N8XLU2-F1
#
_entry.id   AF-A0A5N8XLU2-F1
#
_cell.length_a   1.000
_cell.length_b   1.000
_cell.length_c   1.000
_cell.angle_alpha   90.00
_cell.angle_beta   90.00
_cell.angle_gamma   90.00
#
_symmetry.space_group_name_H-M   'P 1'
#
loop_
_entity.id
_entity.type
_entity.pdbx_description
1 polymer ?
#
loop_
_entity_poly.entity_id
_entity_poly.type
_entity_poly.pdbx_seq_one_letter_code
_entity_poly.pdbx_strand_id
1 'polypeptide(L)'
;MYIWLTTILLFAALAFFAFGQAAFARNGAQSAADAAALAAAQEARDDLVLDLGNAIGTDDNWLDWLDLGDVDFPLDGPSAAAQALAADNDASVPDGAQGFVLDGYPAFRVAVVTNYTVGDSIIPGTENMQAEAEATAVIQPRCDFDVNADPTKPVELVCDDQPVNIDPQDFDPDDLPDASVMFSVHLAE
;
A
#
# COMPACT_ATOMS: atom_id res chain seq x y z
N MET A 1 -33.46 -20.46 -37.51
CA MET A 1 -32.89 -21.10 -36.30
C MET A 1 -31.84 -20.22 -35.62
N TYR A 2 -30.91 -19.60 -36.38
CA TYR A 2 -29.92 -18.66 -35.84
C TYR A 2 -30.51 -17.48 -35.07
N ILE A 3 -31.56 -16.83 -35.59
CA ILE A 3 -32.18 -15.65 -34.95
C ILE A 3 -32.69 -15.99 -33.54
N TRP A 4 -33.38 -17.13 -33.37
CA TRP A 4 -33.87 -17.58 -32.06
C TRP A 4 -32.74 -17.86 -31.06
N LEU A 5 -31.67 -18.49 -31.55
CA LEU A 5 -30.51 -18.83 -30.73
C LEU A 5 -29.78 -17.54 -30.27
N THR A 6 -29.65 -16.56 -31.17
CA THR A 6 -29.11 -15.24 -30.81
C THR A 6 -30.01 -14.47 -29.85
N THR A 7 -31.34 -14.54 -30.00
CA THR A 7 -32.27 -13.87 -29.07
C THR A 7 -32.18 -14.45 -27.66
N ILE A 8 -32.14 -15.78 -27.55
CA ILE A 8 -32.01 -16.47 -26.25
C ILE A 8 -30.65 -16.14 -25.62
N LEU A 9 -29.55 -16.14 -26.39
CA LEU A 9 -28.22 -15.78 -25.89
C LEU A 9 -28.14 -14.33 -25.42
N LEU A 10 -28.68 -13.37 -26.19
CA LEU A 10 -28.68 -11.95 -25.80
C LEU A 10 -29.56 -11.70 -24.57
N PHE A 11 -30.70 -12.38 -24.46
CA PHE A 11 -31.56 -12.29 -23.27
C PHE A 11 -30.88 -12.86 -22.03
N ALA A 12 -30.24 -14.04 -22.15
CA ALA A 12 -29.46 -14.61 -21.06
C ALA A 12 -28.30 -13.69 -20.65
N ALA A 13 -27.57 -13.11 -21.62
CA ALA A 13 -26.51 -12.14 -21.34
C ALA A 13 -27.02 -10.90 -20.61
N LEU A 14 -28.16 -10.33 -21.04
CA LEU A 14 -28.80 -9.20 -20.37
C LEU A 14 -29.24 -9.55 -18.93
N ALA A 15 -29.79 -10.75 -18.73
CA ALA A 15 -30.19 -11.20 -17.40
C ALA A 15 -28.98 -11.30 -16.46
N PHE A 16 -27.87 -11.92 -16.91
CA PHE A 16 -26.64 -11.97 -16.12
C PHE A 16 -26.04 -10.59 -15.84
N PHE A 17 -26.12 -9.66 -16.79
CA PHE A 17 -25.66 -8.29 -16.60
C PHE A 17 -26.41 -7.58 -15.47
N ALA A 18 -27.74 -7.76 -15.38
CA ALA A 18 -28.55 -7.18 -14.31
C ALA A 18 -28.19 -7.72 -12.91
N PHE A 19 -27.72 -8.98 -12.80
CA PHE A 19 -27.26 -9.55 -11.53
C PHE A 19 -25.80 -9.22 -11.19
N GLY A 20 -25.01 -8.73 -12.16
CA GLY A 20 -23.58 -8.50 -11.97
C GLY A 20 -23.22 -7.24 -11.19
N GLN A 21 -24.14 -6.28 -11.06
CA GLN A 21 -23.82 -4.93 -10.53
C GLN A 21 -23.25 -4.93 -9.11
N ALA A 22 -23.82 -5.71 -8.20
CA ALA A 22 -23.29 -5.83 -6.83
C ALA A 22 -21.88 -6.47 -6.80
N ALA A 23 -21.60 -7.41 -7.70
CA ALA A 23 -20.27 -8.01 -7.82
C ALA A 23 -19.25 -7.00 -8.37
N PHE A 24 -19.65 -6.13 -9.30
CA PHE A 24 -18.80 -5.05 -9.78
C PHE A 24 -18.45 -4.06 -8.65
N ALA A 25 -19.43 -3.63 -7.87
CA ALA A 25 -19.19 -2.69 -6.77
C ALA A 25 -18.27 -3.26 -5.69
N ARG A 26 -18.42 -4.54 -5.34
CA ARG A 26 -17.52 -5.22 -4.40
C ARG A 26 -16.09 -5.32 -4.92
N ASN A 27 -15.93 -5.70 -6.19
CA ASN A 27 -14.59 -5.81 -6.79
C ASN A 27 -13.93 -4.43 -6.94
N GLY A 28 -14.72 -3.39 -7.25
CA GLY A 28 -14.26 -2.01 -7.29
C GLY A 28 -13.81 -1.51 -5.92
N ALA A 29 -14.60 -1.78 -4.87
CA ALA A 29 -14.23 -1.45 -3.49
C ALA A 29 -12.91 -2.13 -3.09
N GLN A 30 -12.73 -3.42 -3.37
CA GLN A 30 -11.47 -4.12 -3.07
C GLN A 30 -10.29 -3.52 -3.82
N SER A 31 -10.45 -3.24 -5.12
CA SER A 31 -9.38 -2.62 -5.93
C SER A 31 -9.00 -1.24 -5.37
N ALA A 32 -9.98 -0.47 -4.90
CA ALA A 32 -9.75 0.82 -4.26
C ALA A 32 -9.01 0.66 -2.92
N ALA A 33 -9.40 -0.32 -2.09
CA ALA A 33 -8.74 -0.60 -0.82
C ALA A 33 -7.28 -1.03 -1.03
N ASP A 34 -7.05 -1.97 -1.95
CA ASP A 34 -5.71 -2.47 -2.30
C ASP A 34 -4.80 -1.33 -2.76
N ALA A 35 -5.29 -0.47 -3.67
CA ALA A 35 -4.55 0.69 -4.15
C ALA A 35 -4.27 1.70 -3.03
N ALA A 36 -5.25 1.98 -2.17
CA ALA A 36 -5.09 2.94 -1.08
C ALA A 36 -4.14 2.45 0.02
N ALA A 37 -4.19 1.17 0.37
CA ALA A 37 -3.27 0.56 1.33
C ALA A 37 -1.83 0.55 0.79
N LEU A 38 -1.64 0.18 -0.47
CA LEU A 38 -0.32 0.25 -1.11
C LEU A 38 0.21 1.68 -1.15
N ALA A 39 -0.63 2.67 -1.46
CA ALA A 39 -0.22 4.07 -1.47
C ALA A 39 0.19 4.57 -0.08
N ALA A 40 -0.55 4.23 0.97
CA ALA A 40 -0.17 4.56 2.35
C ALA A 40 1.21 4.00 2.71
N ALA A 41 1.43 2.72 2.43
CA ALA A 41 2.70 2.07 2.72
C ALA A 41 3.85 2.58 1.83
N GLN A 42 3.60 2.95 0.58
CA GLN A 42 4.59 3.56 -0.30
C GLN A 42 5.02 4.94 0.19
N GLU A 43 4.07 5.80 0.59
CA GLU A 43 4.39 7.12 1.15
C GLU A 43 5.23 6.98 2.42
N ALA A 44 4.81 6.12 3.35
CA ALA A 44 5.56 5.86 4.58
C ALA A 44 6.97 5.30 4.31
N ARG A 45 7.13 4.47 3.27
CA ARG A 45 8.44 3.96 2.83
C ARG A 45 9.32 5.08 2.28
N ASP A 46 8.75 5.99 1.51
CA ASP A 46 9.50 7.09 0.91
C ASP A 46 9.96 8.08 1.99
N ASP A 47 9.10 8.39 2.96
CA ASP A 47 9.46 9.19 4.15
C ASP A 47 10.56 8.52 4.98
N LEU A 48 10.48 7.21 5.18
CA LEU A 48 11.49 6.42 5.90
C LEU A 48 12.90 6.57 5.29
N VAL A 49 13.01 6.57 3.97
CA VAL A 49 14.31 6.70 3.29
C VAL A 49 14.86 8.11 3.41
N LEU A 50 13.99 9.12 3.39
CA LEU A 50 14.38 10.50 3.65
C LEU A 50 14.93 10.66 5.07
N ASP A 51 14.25 10.08 6.05
CA ASP A 51 14.68 10.13 7.46
C ASP A 51 15.96 9.34 7.70
N LEU A 52 16.10 8.17 7.09
CA LEU A 52 17.34 7.40 7.08
C LEU A 52 18.50 8.22 6.51
N GLY A 53 18.32 8.88 5.35
CA GLY A 53 19.31 9.75 4.75
C GLY A 53 19.70 10.93 5.65
N ASN A 54 18.75 11.48 6.39
CA ASN A 54 19.04 12.54 7.37
C ASN A 54 19.79 12.02 8.61
N ALA A 55 19.58 10.76 8.99
CA ALA A 55 20.22 10.14 10.15
C ALA A 55 21.67 9.73 9.87
N ILE A 56 22.00 9.25 8.67
CA ILE A 56 23.35 8.81 8.32
C ILE A 56 24.35 9.97 8.49
N GLY A 57 25.43 9.72 9.23
CA GLY A 57 26.47 10.72 9.52
C GLY A 57 26.07 11.76 10.59
N THR A 58 24.83 11.75 11.06
CA THR A 58 24.32 12.67 12.09
C THR A 58 23.97 11.94 13.40
N ASP A 59 23.36 10.76 13.30
CA ASP A 59 22.95 9.92 14.42
C ASP A 59 23.70 8.58 14.36
N ASP A 60 24.27 8.16 15.50
CA ASP A 60 24.95 6.88 15.64
C ASP A 60 23.97 5.68 15.63
N ASN A 61 22.64 5.90 15.59
CA ASN A 61 21.63 4.84 15.54
C ASN A 61 20.96 4.71 14.16
N TRP A 62 21.56 5.24 13.09
CA TRP A 62 20.95 5.21 11.75
C TRP A 62 20.66 3.78 11.23
N LEU A 63 21.39 2.76 11.71
CA LEU A 63 21.14 1.34 11.37
C LEU A 63 19.79 0.83 11.89
N ASP A 64 19.22 1.41 12.95
CA ASP A 64 17.93 1.00 13.51
C ASP A 64 16.76 1.26 12.52
N TRP A 65 16.93 2.24 11.63
CA TRP A 65 15.97 2.56 10.58
C TRP A 65 15.91 1.49 9.48
N LEU A 66 16.91 0.60 9.40
CA LEU A 66 16.91 -0.52 8.44
C LEU A 66 16.19 -1.77 8.97
N ASP A 67 16.13 -1.97 10.29
CA ASP A 67 15.47 -3.13 10.92
C ASP A 67 14.01 -2.84 11.31
N LEU A 68 13.55 -1.59 11.19
CA LEU A 68 12.17 -1.14 11.39
C LEU A 68 11.54 -1.48 12.76
N GLY A 69 12.36 -1.80 13.77
CA GLY A 69 11.91 -2.43 15.01
C GLY A 69 10.97 -1.59 15.89
N ASP A 70 11.15 -0.27 15.94
CA ASP A 70 10.33 0.65 16.78
C ASP A 70 10.10 2.00 16.08
N VAL A 71 10.03 2.00 14.74
CA VAL A 71 9.84 3.22 13.95
C VAL A 71 8.38 3.63 14.04
N ASP A 72 8.13 4.83 14.58
CA ASP A 72 6.82 5.46 14.56
C ASP A 72 6.63 6.19 13.24
N PHE A 73 5.53 5.90 12.54
CA PHE A 73 5.24 6.51 11.24
C PHE A 73 4.18 7.60 11.39
N PRO A 74 4.49 8.85 11.04
CA PRO A 74 3.47 9.88 10.89
C PRO A 74 2.39 9.41 9.92
N LEU A 75 1.12 9.50 10.32
CA LEU A 75 0.00 8.99 9.51
C LEU A 75 -0.58 10.02 8.54
N ASP A 76 -0.19 11.30 8.63
CA ASP A 76 -0.76 12.38 7.82
C ASP A 76 -0.43 12.19 6.32
N GLY A 77 0.83 11.91 5.99
CA GLY A 77 1.27 11.60 4.62
C GLY A 77 0.60 10.34 4.07
N PRO A 78 0.77 9.17 4.73
CA PRO A 78 0.13 7.92 4.32
C PRO A 78 -1.39 8.01 4.16
N SER A 79 -2.08 8.76 5.03
CA SER A 79 -3.53 8.99 4.91
C SER A 79 -3.89 9.83 3.70
N ALA A 80 -3.09 10.86 3.38
CA ALA A 80 -3.30 11.68 2.19
C ALA A 80 -3.08 10.88 0.90
N ALA A 81 -2.01 10.07 0.85
CA ALA A 81 -1.73 9.18 -0.28
C ALA A 81 -2.84 8.13 -0.47
N ALA A 82 -3.28 7.49 0.61
CA ALA A 82 -4.42 6.56 0.58
C ALA A 82 -5.70 7.23 0.04
N GLN A 83 -6.00 8.44 0.53
CA GLN A 83 -7.19 9.17 0.10
C GLN A 83 -7.13 9.57 -1.39
N ALA A 84 -5.95 9.91 -1.91
CA ALA A 84 -5.77 10.21 -3.32
C ALA A 84 -6.05 8.98 -4.20
N LEU A 85 -5.45 7.82 -3.89
CA LEU A 85 -5.63 6.61 -4.68
C LEU A 85 -7.02 5.99 -4.52
N ALA A 86 -7.65 6.12 -3.34
CA ALA A 86 -9.05 5.75 -3.17
C ALA A 86 -9.98 6.62 -4.04
N ALA A 87 -9.72 7.93 -4.12
CA ALA A 87 -10.53 8.86 -4.91
C ALA A 87 -10.44 8.56 -6.42
N ASP A 88 -9.25 8.17 -6.92
CA ASP A 88 -9.06 7.72 -8.30
C ASP A 88 -9.86 6.44 -8.64
N ASN A 89 -10.27 5.68 -7.62
CA ASN A 89 -11.09 4.48 -7.74
C ASN A 89 -12.55 4.71 -7.27
N ASP A 90 -13.02 5.97 -7.31
CA ASP A 90 -14.36 6.37 -6.89
C ASP A 90 -14.71 5.90 -5.47
N ALA A 91 -13.75 5.97 -4.55
CA ALA A 91 -13.93 5.64 -3.14
C ALA A 91 -13.39 6.73 -2.21
N SER A 92 -13.73 6.63 -0.93
CA SER A 92 -13.28 7.54 0.13
C SER A 92 -12.70 6.74 1.30
N VAL A 93 -11.75 7.34 2.03
CA VAL A 93 -11.10 6.74 3.21
C VAL A 93 -11.59 7.48 4.46
N PRO A 94 -12.70 7.06 5.09
CA PRO A 94 -13.33 7.83 6.16
C PRO A 94 -12.46 8.00 7.42
N ASP A 95 -11.65 6.98 7.73
CA ASP A 95 -10.85 6.93 8.97
C ASP A 95 -9.35 7.20 8.74
N GLY A 96 -8.95 7.55 7.52
CA GLY A 96 -7.54 7.64 7.12
C GLY A 96 -6.83 6.28 7.08
N ALA A 97 -5.51 6.33 6.96
CA ALA A 97 -4.66 5.15 7.05
C ALA A 97 -4.34 4.85 8.51
N GLN A 98 -4.38 3.56 8.89
CA GLN A 98 -4.06 3.10 10.23
C GLN A 98 -2.73 2.35 10.21
N GLY A 99 -1.72 2.88 10.91
CA GLY A 99 -0.43 2.23 11.10
C GLY A 99 -0.42 1.26 12.28
N PHE A 100 0.18 0.09 12.11
CA PHE A 100 0.40 -0.91 13.15
C PHE A 100 1.55 -1.84 12.76
N VAL A 101 1.92 -2.78 13.63
CA VAL A 101 2.94 -3.80 13.33
C VAL A 101 2.26 -5.13 13.00
N LEU A 102 2.61 -5.71 11.85
CA LEU A 102 2.17 -7.04 11.41
C LEU A 102 3.41 -7.91 11.13
N ASP A 103 3.49 -9.07 11.78
CA ASP A 103 4.62 -10.01 11.65
C ASP A 103 6.00 -9.38 11.87
N GLY A 104 6.09 -8.37 12.72
CA GLY A 104 7.33 -7.66 13.05
C GLY A 104 7.64 -6.49 12.12
N TYR A 105 6.77 -6.17 11.17
CA TYR A 105 6.98 -5.13 10.18
C TYR A 105 5.90 -4.03 10.24
N PRO A 106 6.24 -2.77 9.89
CA PRO A 106 5.26 -1.70 9.75
C PRO A 106 4.21 -2.04 8.70
N ALA A 107 2.94 -1.88 9.06
CA ALA A 107 1.79 -2.19 8.23
C ALA A 107 0.77 -1.06 8.27
N PHE A 108 0.13 -0.82 7.13
CA PHE A 108 -0.87 0.21 6.92
C PHE A 108 -2.16 -0.42 6.46
N ARG A 109 -3.21 -0.26 7.26
CA ARG A 109 -4.57 -0.70 6.95
C ARG A 109 -5.39 0.48 6.50
N VAL A 110 -6.12 0.30 5.40
CA VAL A 110 -7.00 1.31 4.85
C VAL A 110 -8.36 0.68 4.59
N ALA A 111 -9.40 1.26 5.20
CA ALA A 111 -10.79 0.95 4.92
C ALA A 111 -11.34 1.99 3.94
N VAL A 112 -12.06 1.54 2.91
CA VAL A 112 -12.65 2.39 1.89
C VAL A 112 -14.16 2.19 1.80
N VAL A 113 -14.84 3.25 1.39
CA VAL A 113 -16.27 3.22 1.05
C VAL A 113 -16.44 3.77 -0.36
N THR A 114 -17.13 3.05 -1.24
CA THR A 114 -17.36 3.51 -2.62
C THR A 114 -18.27 4.73 -2.64
N ASN A 115 -17.95 5.72 -3.46
CA ASN A 115 -18.77 6.92 -3.70
C ASN A 115 -20.01 6.62 -4.56
N TYR A 116 -20.13 5.40 -5.07
CA TYR A 116 -21.28 4.88 -5.80
C TYR A 116 -21.93 3.72 -5.04
N THR A 117 -23.20 3.43 -5.36
CA THR A 117 -23.97 2.36 -4.70
C THR A 117 -23.75 1.02 -5.42
N VAL A 118 -24.10 -0.08 -4.75
CA VAL A 118 -24.06 -1.45 -5.32
C VAL A 118 -25.05 -1.67 -6.49
N GLY A 119 -25.76 -0.62 -6.91
CA GLY A 119 -26.68 -0.59 -8.05
C GLY A 119 -28.14 -0.82 -7.66
N ASP A 120 -29.01 -0.79 -8.68
CA ASP A 120 -30.44 -1.12 -8.58
C ASP A 120 -30.60 -2.64 -8.40
N SER A 121 -30.35 -3.08 -7.18
CA SER A 121 -30.54 -4.47 -6.80
C SER A 121 -32.04 -4.79 -6.73
N ILE A 122 -32.42 -5.95 -7.25
CA ILE A 122 -33.80 -6.48 -7.15
C ILE A 122 -34.17 -6.76 -5.68
N ILE A 123 -33.19 -6.78 -4.77
CA ILE A 123 -33.41 -6.92 -3.33
C ILE A 123 -33.78 -5.55 -2.76
N PRO A 124 -35.04 -5.37 -2.30
CA PRO A 124 -35.49 -4.10 -1.76
C PRO A 124 -34.61 -3.63 -0.59
N GLY A 125 -34.29 -2.33 -0.58
CA GLY A 125 -33.51 -1.70 0.49
C GLY A 125 -31.99 -1.66 0.29
N THR A 126 -31.48 -2.20 -0.82
CA THR A 126 -30.03 -2.20 -1.11
C THR A 126 -29.60 -1.12 -2.13
N GLU A 127 -30.56 -0.36 -2.65
CA GLU A 127 -30.39 0.67 -3.70
C GLU A 127 -29.44 1.81 -3.28
N ASN A 128 -29.38 2.11 -1.98
CA ASN A 128 -28.54 3.16 -1.39
C ASN A 128 -27.31 2.62 -0.66
N MET A 129 -27.04 1.31 -0.73
CA MET A 129 -25.89 0.72 -0.03
C MET A 129 -24.62 0.96 -0.84
N GLN A 130 -23.58 1.47 -0.17
CA GLN A 130 -22.23 1.57 -0.71
C GLN A 130 -21.47 0.27 -0.43
N ALA A 131 -20.48 -0.04 -1.26
CA ALA A 131 -19.59 -1.15 -1.01
C ALA A 131 -18.44 -0.67 -0.11
N GLU A 132 -18.10 -1.53 0.85
CA GLU A 132 -16.97 -1.32 1.76
C GLU A 132 -15.94 -2.41 1.52
N ALA A 133 -14.67 -2.04 1.65
CA ALA A 133 -13.56 -2.98 1.60
C ALA A 133 -12.42 -2.47 2.46
N GLU A 134 -11.54 -3.38 2.86
CA GLU A 134 -10.34 -3.07 3.61
C GLU A 134 -9.18 -3.84 3.00
N ALA A 135 -8.00 -3.23 3.00
CA ALA A 135 -6.75 -3.87 2.64
C ALA A 135 -5.65 -3.43 3.61
N THR A 136 -4.64 -4.27 3.75
CA THR A 136 -3.44 -3.99 4.54
C THR A 136 -2.23 -4.13 3.64
N ALA A 137 -1.31 -3.17 3.69
CA ALA A 137 -0.01 -3.26 3.04
C ALA A 137 1.10 -3.21 4.09
N VAL A 138 2.18 -3.94 3.86
CA VAL A 138 3.33 -4.08 4.78
C VAL A 138 4.59 -3.55 4.11
N ILE A 139 5.41 -2.85 4.88
CA ILE A 139 6.76 -2.43 4.50
C ILE A 139 7.75 -3.44 5.07
N GLN A 140 8.51 -4.12 4.22
CA GLN A 140 9.55 -5.06 4.66
C GLN A 140 10.94 -4.62 4.19
N PRO A 141 11.96 -4.68 5.06
CA PRO A 141 13.33 -4.39 4.69
C PRO A 141 13.84 -5.45 3.70
N ARG A 142 14.64 -5.00 2.73
CA ARG A 142 15.28 -5.83 1.70
C ARG A 142 16.79 -5.88 1.83
N CYS A 143 17.34 -5.06 2.73
CA CYS A 143 18.78 -4.97 2.97
C CYS A 143 19.19 -5.94 4.08
N ASP A 144 20.25 -6.71 3.83
CA ASP A 144 20.97 -7.47 4.85
C ASP A 144 22.23 -6.70 5.26
N PHE A 145 22.55 -6.71 6.55
CA PHE A 145 23.73 -6.04 7.11
C PHE A 145 24.18 -6.70 8.41
N ASP A 146 25.44 -6.47 8.80
CA ASP A 146 25.92 -6.92 10.11
C ASP A 146 25.33 -6.01 11.21
N VAL A 147 24.46 -6.57 12.05
CA VAL A 147 23.85 -5.89 13.19
C VAL A 147 24.86 -5.40 14.24
N ASN A 148 26.12 -5.87 14.17
CA ASN A 148 27.22 -5.42 15.02
C ASN A 148 28.16 -4.43 14.30
N ALA A 149 27.79 -4.00 13.08
CA ALA A 149 28.54 -2.98 12.36
C ALA A 149 28.63 -1.71 13.20
N ASP A 150 29.77 -1.02 13.09
CA ASP A 150 29.98 0.26 13.76
C ASP A 150 29.36 1.36 12.87
N PRO A 151 28.27 2.01 13.32
CA PRO A 151 27.53 3.00 12.53
C PRO A 151 28.35 4.28 12.27
N THR A 152 29.54 4.41 12.87
CA THR A 152 30.48 5.52 12.61
C THR A 152 31.52 5.19 11.53
N LYS A 153 31.53 3.96 11.01
CA LYS A 153 32.46 3.48 9.99
C LYS A 153 31.73 3.11 8.70
N PRO A 154 32.44 2.93 7.58
CA PRO A 154 31.84 2.40 6.36
C PRO A 154 31.14 1.05 6.62
N VAL A 155 29.87 0.97 6.23
CA VAL A 155 29.02 -0.22 6.35
C VAL A 155 28.63 -0.69 4.95
N GLU A 156 28.79 -1.99 4.70
CA GLU A 156 28.30 -2.64 3.49
C GLU A 156 26.92 -3.23 3.76
N LEU A 157 25.94 -2.83 2.96
CA LEU A 157 24.58 -3.35 2.94
C LEU A 157 24.40 -4.19 1.68
N VAL A 158 23.61 -5.26 1.75
CA VAL A 158 23.21 -6.05 0.58
C VAL A 158 21.71 -5.89 0.38
N CYS A 159 21.31 -5.00 -0.52
CA CYS A 159 19.91 -4.69 -0.81
C CYS A 159 19.53 -5.25 -2.19
N ASP A 160 18.55 -6.16 -2.26
CA ASP A 160 18.14 -6.79 -3.53
C ASP A 160 19.31 -7.41 -4.33
N ASP A 161 20.19 -8.14 -3.64
CA ASP A 161 21.44 -8.72 -4.16
C ASP A 161 22.45 -7.69 -4.72
N GLN A 162 22.24 -6.39 -4.51
CA GLN A 162 23.18 -5.32 -4.86
C GLN A 162 23.95 -4.83 -3.62
N PRO A 163 25.29 -4.79 -3.67
CA PRO A 163 26.08 -4.19 -2.59
C PRO A 163 25.93 -2.67 -2.61
N VAL A 164 25.62 -2.09 -1.47
CA VAL A 164 25.51 -0.65 -1.22
C VAL A 164 26.47 -0.31 -0.09
N ASN A 165 27.45 0.54 -0.35
CA ASN A 165 28.43 0.95 0.66
C ASN A 165 28.08 2.35 1.15
N ILE A 166 27.82 2.47 2.45
CA ILE A 166 27.51 3.72 3.12
C ILE A 166 28.73 4.11 3.96
N ASP A 167 29.35 5.25 3.66
CA ASP A 167 30.38 5.87 4.51
C ASP A 167 29.77 7.07 5.25
N PRO A 168 29.44 6.94 6.55
CA PRO A 168 28.84 8.02 7.34
C PRO A 168 29.68 9.30 7.42
N GLN A 169 30.99 9.23 7.18
CA GLN A 169 31.88 10.41 7.23
C GLN A 169 31.92 11.19 5.90
N ASP A 170 31.49 10.58 4.80
CA ASP A 170 31.48 11.15 3.44
C ASP A 170 30.17 10.77 2.74
N PHE A 171 29.05 10.93 3.45
CA PHE A 171 27.73 10.51 2.98
C PHE A 171 27.03 11.64 2.21
N ASP A 172 26.49 11.31 1.04
CA ASP A 172 25.53 12.11 0.28
C ASP A 172 24.18 11.38 0.24
N PRO A 173 23.06 12.01 0.68
CA PRO A 173 21.73 11.41 0.58
C PRO A 173 21.35 10.99 -0.84
N ASP A 174 21.88 11.64 -1.88
CA ASP A 174 21.63 11.30 -3.28
C ASP A 174 22.32 9.99 -3.71
N ASP A 175 23.25 9.45 -2.91
CA ASP A 175 23.92 8.16 -3.17
C ASP A 175 23.09 6.96 -2.66
N LEU A 176 22.02 7.20 -1.91
CA LEU A 176 21.11 6.12 -1.52
C LEU A 176 20.38 5.57 -2.75
N PRO A 177 20.20 4.24 -2.84
CA PRO A 177 19.37 3.65 -3.88
C PRO A 177 17.90 4.04 -3.66
N ASP A 178 17.09 3.83 -4.70
CA ASP A 178 15.65 4.06 -4.62
C ASP A 178 15.02 3.29 -3.44
N ALA A 179 14.00 3.87 -2.82
CA ALA A 179 13.33 3.29 -1.66
C ALA A 179 12.84 1.86 -1.90
N SER A 180 12.43 1.53 -3.13
CA SER A 180 12.00 0.18 -3.52
C SER A 180 13.12 -0.87 -3.52
N VAL A 181 14.39 -0.46 -3.61
CA VAL A 181 15.56 -1.34 -3.49
C VAL A 181 15.82 -1.68 -2.02
N MET A 182 15.60 -0.72 -1.12
CA MET A 182 15.85 -0.88 0.32
C MET A 182 14.68 -1.52 1.05
N PHE A 183 13.46 -1.20 0.64
CA PHE A 183 12.22 -1.59 1.32
C PHE A 183 11.16 -2.01 0.30
N SER A 184 10.60 -3.20 0.49
CA SER A 184 9.49 -3.68 -0.31
C SER A 184 8.15 -3.26 0.30
N VAL A 185 7.17 -3.02 -0.55
CA VAL A 185 5.77 -2.78 -0.15
C VAL A 185 4.88 -3.79 -0.87
N HIS A 186 4.04 -4.50 -0.11
CA HIS A 186 3.10 -5.47 -0.66
C HIS A 186 1.87 -5.61 0.23
N LEU A 187 0.78 -6.14 -0.34
CA LEU A 187 -0.43 -6.44 0.41
C LEU A 187 -0.21 -7.63 1.34
N ALA A 188 -0.70 -7.52 2.57
CA ALA A 188 -0.85 -8.66 3.48
C ALA A 188 -2.05 -9.50 3.03
N GLU A 189 -1.87 -10.82 2.94
CA GLU A 189 -2.93 -11.80 2.62
C GLU A 189 -3.92 -12.02 3.77
#